data_AF-S9U0J1-F1
#
_entry.id   AF-S9U0J1-F1
#
_cell.length_a   1.000
_cell.length_b   1.000
_cell.length_c   1.000
_cell.angle_alpha   90.00
_cell.angle_beta   90.00
_cell.angle_gamma   90.00
#
_symmetry.space_group_name_H-M   'P 1'
#
loop_
_entity.id
_entity.type
_entity.pdbx_description
1 polymer ?
#
loop_
_entity_poly.entity_id
_entity_poly.type
_entity_poly.pdbx_seq_one_letter_code
_entity_poly.pdbx_strand_id
1 'polypeptide(L)' 'MIKDRRFLIGLGAGIVLGGLLLQLCLIGQRSIEPMSDTELRRAAEQAGYKLVPQQPASSNNK' A
#
# COMPACT_ATOMS: atom_id res chain seq x y z
N MET A 1 -20.47 -35.38 12.67
CA MET A 1 -21.00 -34.40 13.65
C MET A 1 -20.74 -32.94 13.24
N ILE A 2 -20.61 -32.65 11.94
CA ILE A 2 -20.52 -31.28 11.39
C ILE A 2 -21.70 -31.17 10.42
N LYS A 3 -22.89 -30.84 10.93
CA LYS A 3 -24.11 -30.66 10.12
C LYS A 3 -24.55 -29.20 10.04
N ASP A 4 -23.84 -28.30 10.71
CA ASP A 4 -24.11 -26.86 10.67
C ASP A 4 -23.43 -26.22 9.47
N ARG A 5 -24.07 -26.40 8.30
CA ARG A 5 -23.70 -25.75 7.04
C ARG A 5 -23.51 -24.23 7.22
N ARG A 6 -24.25 -23.62 8.15
CA ARG A 6 -24.13 -22.21 8.54
C ARG A 6 -22.75 -21.85 9.09
N PHE A 7 -22.16 -22.72 9.92
CA PHE A 7 -20.80 -22.52 10.42
C PHE A 7 -19.79 -22.63 9.28
N LEU A 8 -19.93 -23.62 8.39
CA LEU A 8 -19.04 -23.80 7.25
C LEU A 8 -19.12 -22.63 6.25
N ILE A 9 -20.33 -22.09 6.04
CA ILE A 9 -20.55 -20.89 5.22
C ILE A 9 -19.92 -19.67 5.88
N GLY A 10 -20.10 -19.48 7.20
CA GLY A 10 -19.49 -18.38 7.95
C GLY A 10 -17.95 -18.46 7.94
N LEU A 11 -17.40 -19.66 8.13
CA LEU A 11 -15.96 -19.92 8.05
C LEU A 11 -15.40 -19.62 6.66
N GLY A 12 -16.06 -20.11 5.60
CA GLY A 12 -15.67 -19.84 4.22
C GLY A 12 -15.75 -18.35 3.86
N ALA A 13 -16.85 -17.69 4.22
CA ALA A 13 -17.02 -16.25 4.01
C ALA A 13 -15.98 -15.44 4.78
N GLY A 14 -15.68 -15.82 6.03
CA GLY A 14 -14.64 -15.17 6.85
C GLY A 14 -13.25 -15.32 6.27
N ILE A 15 -12.89 -16.50 5.74
CA ILE A 15 -11.59 -16.73 5.10
C ILE A 15 -11.45 -15.88 3.82
N VAL A 16 -12.48 -15.85 2.98
CA VAL A 16 -12.48 -15.03 1.74
C VAL A 16 -12.38 -13.54 2.10
N LEU A 17 -13.21 -13.06 3.02
CA LEU A 17 -13.23 -11.65 3.41
C LEU A 17 -11.92 -11.24 4.10
N GLY A 18 -11.38 -12.10 4.98
CA GLY A 18 -10.09 -11.91 5.64
C GLY A 18 -8.93 -11.88 4.65
N GLY A 19 -8.93 -12.75 3.65
CA GLY A 19 -7.93 -12.75 2.56
C GLY A 19 -7.97 -11.48 1.72
N LEU A 20 -9.17 -10.99 1.38
CA LEU A 20 -9.34 -9.73 0.65
C LEU A 20 -8.84 -8.52 1.45
N LEU A 21 -9.16 -8.47 2.74
CA LEU A 21 -8.66 -7.42 3.64
C LEU A 21 -7.13 -7.46 3.78
N LEU A 22 -6.55 -8.67 3.87
CA LEU A 22 -5.11 -8.84 3.93
C LEU A 22 -4.43 -8.38 2.63
N GLN A 23 -5.00 -8.70 1.46
CA GLN A 23 -4.52 -8.20 0.18
C GLN A 23 -4.52 -6.67 0.14
N LEU A 24 -5.60 -6.03 0.60
CA LEU A 24 -5.70 -4.57 0.64
C LEU A 24 -4.62 -3.95 1.54
N CYS A 25 -4.35 -4.59 2.69
CA CYS A 25 -3.28 -4.16 3.60
C CYS A 25 -1.89 -4.28 2.96
N LEU A 26 -1.61 -5.39 2.26
CA LEU A 26 -0.34 -5.61 1.54
C LEU A 26 -0.16 -4.64 0.37
N ILE A 27 -1.23 -4.32 -0.36
CA ILE A 27 -1.22 -3.31 -1.42
C ILE A 27 -0.92 -1.94 -0.83
N GLY A 28 -1.56 -1.59 0.28
CA GLY A 28 -1.30 -0.34 1.00
C GLY A 28 0.16 -0.24 1.45
N GLN A 29 0.74 -1.31 1.98
CA GLN A 29 2.16 -1.36 2.36
C GLN A 29 3.10 -1.22 1.15
N ARG A 30 2.81 -1.90 0.03
CA ARG A 30 3.58 -1.71 -1.21
C ARG A 30 3.49 -0.29 -1.77
N SER A 31 2.37 0.39 -1.57
CA SER A 31 2.23 1.80 -1.98
C SER A 31 2.99 2.77 -1.06
N ILE A 32 3.35 2.35 0.15
CA ILE A 32 4.17 3.12 1.09
C ILE A 32 5.67 2.87 0.87
N GLU A 33 6.03 1.81 0.13
CA GLU A 33 7.40 1.65 -0.36
C GLU A 33 7.73 2.89 -1.19
N PRO A 34 8.72 3.71 -0.78
CA PRO A 34 9.01 4.96 -1.45
C PRO A 34 9.36 4.63 -2.88
N MET A 35 8.49 5.04 -3.81
CA MET A 35 8.71 4.95 -5.24
C MET A 35 10.15 5.39 -5.49
N SER A 36 10.98 4.46 -5.99
CA SER A 36 12.41 4.71 -6.19
C SER A 36 12.58 6.08 -6.83
N ASP A 37 13.49 6.92 -6.34
CA ASP A 37 13.72 8.27 -6.88
C ASP A 37 13.85 8.26 -8.42
N THR A 38 14.34 7.15 -8.96
CA THR A 38 14.43 6.85 -10.39
C THR A 38 13.07 6.78 -11.11
N GLU A 39 12.08 6.10 -10.51
CA GLU A 39 10.72 5.97 -11.05
C GLU A 39 9.94 7.27 -10.88
N LEU A 40 10.11 7.95 -9.75
CA LEU A 40 9.51 9.27 -9.52
C LEU A 40 10.01 10.29 -10.56
N ARG A 41 11.31 10.24 -10.87
CA ARG A 41 11.95 11.13 -11.86
C ARG A 41 11.51 10.84 -13.28
N ARG A 42 11.40 9.57 -13.67
CA ARG A 42 10.83 9.18 -14.97
C ARG A 42 9.37 9.59 -15.12
N ALA A 43 8.56 9.39 -14.08
CA ALA A 43 7.15 9.79 -14.09
C ALA A 43 6.99 11.32 -14.17
N ALA A 44 7.83 12.07 -13.44
CA ALA A 44 7.85 13.52 -13.48
C ALA A 44 8.32 14.07 -14.84
N GLU A 45 9.35 13.48 -15.45
CA GLU A 45 9.80 13.83 -16.80
C GLU A 45 8.72 13.56 -17.86
N GLN A 46 8.02 12.43 -17.77
CA GLN A 46 6.90 12.10 -18.66
C GLN A 46 5.69 13.03 -18.47
N ALA A 47 5.45 13.48 -17.25
CA ALA A 47 4.36 14.39 -16.91
C ALA A 47 4.74 15.88 -17.03
N GLY A 48 5.98 16.19 -17.45
CA GLY A 48 6.46 17.57 -17.63
C GLY A 48 6.72 18.34 -16.34
N TYR A 49 6.78 17.66 -15.19
CA TYR A 49 7.04 18.27 -13.89
C TYR A 49 8.54 18.22 -13.57
N LYS A 50 9.09 19.32 -13.06
CA LYS A 50 10.48 19.37 -12.56
C LYS A 50 10.48 18.98 -11.09
N LEU A 51 11.06 17.82 -10.76
CA LEU A 51 11.23 17.41 -9.36
C LEU A 51 12.12 18.42 -8.63
N VAL A 52 11.59 19.00 -7.55
CA VAL A 52 12.37 19.84 -6.62
C VAL A 52 12.87 18.91 -5.52
N PRO A 53 14.19 18.87 -5.24
CA PRO A 53 14.70 18.09 -4.12
C PRO A 53 14.04 18.59 -2.84
N GLN A 54 13.53 17.67 -2.02
CA GLN A 54 12.98 18.03 -0.71
C GLN A 54 14.16 18.49 0.15
N GLN A 55 14.32 19.81 0.24
CA GLN A 55 15.30 20.44 1.12
C GLN A 55 14.98 19.98 2.54
N PRO A 56 15.90 19.29 3.24
CA PRO A 56 15.63 18.87 4.60
C PRO A 56 15.38 20.14 5.41
N ALA A 57 14.17 20.25 5.94
CA ALA A 57 13.80 21.29 6.89
C ALA A 57 14.59 21.05 8.19
N SER A 58 15.84 21.46 8.22
CA SER A 58 16.62 21.64 9.44
C SER A 58 17.64 22.76 9.22
N SER A 59 17.10 23.95 9.00
CA SER A 59 17.75 25.20 9.34
C SER A 59 17.49 25.44 10.83
N ASN A 60 18.51 25.19 11.66
CA ASN A 60 18.77 25.69 13.03
C ASN A 60 19.58 24.60 13.77
N ASN A 61 20.73 24.86 14.37
CA ASN A 61 21.09 26.06 15.11
C ASN A 61 22.62 26.23 15.13
N LYS A 62 23.02 27.50 15.20
CA LYS A 62 24.38 28.02 15.34
C LYS A 62 24.97 27.70 16.72
#